data_AF-A0A1C4TRD3-F1
#
_entry.id   AF-A0A1C4TRD3-F1
#
_cell.length_a   1.000
_cell.length_b   1.000
_cell.length_c   1.000
_cell.angle_alpha   90.00
_cell.angle_beta   90.00
_cell.angle_gamma   90.00
#
_symmetry.space_group_name_H-M   'P 1'
#
loop_
_entity.id
_entity.type
_entity.pdbx_description
1 polymer ?
#
loop_
_entity_poly.entity_id
_entity_poly.type
_entity_poly.pdbx_seq_one_letter_code
_entity_poly.pdbx_strand_id
1 'polypeptide(L)'
;MAQRPVMELVSTVRHDGDGGVLDDLDTVRGTTRWLQQRSGLPATATVPGDLVVDEKLRQAVVDVRRAVRALFARVVSPAPPSPADAHRLLPVEEALRLLNAAAAREPVAPQLRWPAEGPPTAGLFSAEDDPGVRLVAALARDAVDFLSGPQREHLRACHAPRCVRYFVKSHGRQEWCKPSCGNRARVARHYERVRAATSGGGPGDSV
;
A
#
# COMPACT_ATOMS: atom_id res chain seq x y z
N MET A 1 -15.44 7.18 1.24
CA MET A 1 -14.37 6.65 2.11
C MET A 1 -13.08 7.29 1.64
N ALA A 2 -12.49 8.19 2.44
CA ALA A 2 -11.28 8.90 2.03
C ALA A 2 -10.19 7.87 1.67
N GLN A 3 -9.57 8.07 0.51
CA GLN A 3 -8.52 7.21 0.00
C GLN A 3 -7.32 7.41 0.93
N ARG A 4 -6.95 6.37 1.70
CA ARG A 4 -5.93 6.49 2.75
C ARG A 4 -4.53 6.56 2.11
N PRO A 5 -3.71 7.57 2.45
CA PRO A 5 -2.36 7.75 1.96
C PRO A 5 -1.51 6.46 1.91
N VAL A 6 -1.52 5.68 2.99
CA VAL A 6 -0.77 4.42 3.11
C VAL A 6 -1.27 3.33 2.15
N MET A 7 -2.58 3.23 1.94
CA MET A 7 -3.18 2.19 1.09
C MET A 7 -2.87 2.41 -0.39
N GLU A 8 -2.83 3.66 -0.82
CA GLU A 8 -2.35 4.03 -2.15
C GLU A 8 -0.85 3.76 -2.31
N LEU A 9 -0.05 4.10 -1.29
CA LEU A 9 1.40 3.88 -1.32
C LEU A 9 1.74 2.40 -1.53
N VAL A 10 1.13 1.50 -0.76
CA VAL A 10 1.36 0.05 -0.94
C VAL A 10 0.79 -0.49 -2.25
N SER A 11 -0.17 0.21 -2.87
CA SER A 11 -0.81 -0.18 -4.13
C SER A 11 -0.02 0.20 -5.39
N THR A 12 1.11 0.88 -5.22
CA THR A 12 2.09 1.18 -6.30
C THR A 12 2.82 -0.06 -6.81
N VAL A 13 2.78 -1.15 -6.04
CA VAL A 13 3.23 -2.48 -6.46
C VAL A 13 2.04 -3.21 -7.08
N ARG A 14 2.17 -3.60 -8.34
CA ARG A 14 1.11 -4.24 -9.14
C ARG A 14 1.62 -5.47 -9.84
N HIS A 15 0.71 -6.33 -10.27
CA HIS A 15 1.06 -7.41 -11.18
C HIS A 15 1.21 -6.83 -12.60
N ASP A 16 2.21 -7.28 -13.36
CA ASP A 16 2.49 -6.77 -14.72
C ASP A 16 1.56 -7.35 -15.80
N GLY A 17 1.11 -8.59 -15.61
CA GLY A 17 0.24 -9.31 -16.55
C GLY A 17 0.77 -10.70 -16.89
N ASP A 18 2.10 -10.84 -16.82
CA ASP A 18 2.89 -11.97 -17.32
C ASP A 18 3.55 -12.80 -16.20
N GLY A 19 3.28 -12.46 -14.94
CA GLY A 19 3.69 -13.22 -13.76
C GLY A 19 4.69 -12.48 -12.89
N GLY A 20 5.14 -11.30 -13.31
CA GLY A 20 6.02 -10.44 -12.55
C GLY A 20 5.26 -9.31 -11.85
N VAL A 21 6.07 -8.36 -11.39
CA VAL A 21 5.63 -7.23 -10.57
C VAL A 21 6.05 -5.94 -11.25
N LEU A 22 5.09 -5.08 -11.53
CA LEU A 22 5.30 -3.71 -11.96
C LEU A 22 5.31 -2.79 -10.74
N ASP A 23 6.30 -1.90 -10.68
CA ASP A 23 6.48 -0.94 -9.60
C ASP A 23 6.36 0.50 -10.14
N ASP A 24 5.34 1.24 -9.70
CA ASP A 24 5.15 2.65 -10.12
C ASP A 24 6.25 3.59 -9.63
N LEU A 25 6.96 3.21 -8.57
CA LEU A 25 7.99 4.03 -7.93
C LEU A 25 9.41 3.61 -8.35
N ASP A 26 9.52 2.71 -9.32
CA ASP A 26 10.80 2.19 -9.83
C ASP A 26 11.72 3.30 -10.33
N THR A 27 11.14 4.34 -10.92
CA THR A 27 11.87 5.50 -11.45
C THR A 27 11.45 6.79 -10.78
N VAL A 28 12.32 7.80 -10.85
CA VAL A 28 12.02 9.17 -10.43
C VAL A 28 10.75 9.67 -11.12
N ARG A 29 10.69 9.53 -12.45
CA ARG A 29 9.52 9.91 -13.27
C ARG A 29 8.24 9.22 -12.83
N GLY A 30 8.32 7.92 -12.51
CA GLY A 30 7.18 7.15 -12.00
C GLY A 30 6.67 7.70 -10.67
N THR A 31 7.60 7.99 -9.75
CA THR A 31 7.29 8.61 -8.45
C THR A 31 6.70 10.00 -8.59
N THR A 32 7.25 10.85 -9.48
CA THR A 32 6.67 12.16 -9.80
C THR A 32 5.23 12.04 -10.28
N ARG A 33 4.98 11.14 -11.24
CA ARG A 33 3.63 10.91 -11.77
C ARG A 33 2.68 10.41 -10.69
N TRP A 34 3.12 9.50 -9.83
CA TRP A 34 2.31 8.98 -8.73
C TRP A 34 1.92 10.09 -7.75
N LEU A 35 2.88 10.95 -7.35
CA LEU A 35 2.63 12.08 -6.47
C LEU A 35 1.66 13.10 -7.09
N GLN A 36 1.77 13.37 -8.39
CA GLN A 36 0.86 14.29 -9.10
C GLN A 36 -0.58 13.77 -9.22
N GLN A 37 -0.76 12.45 -9.33
CA GLN A 37 -2.08 11.83 -9.48
C GLN A 37 -2.79 11.59 -8.15
N ARG A 38 -2.06 11.72 -7.05
CA ARG A 38 -2.55 11.50 -5.71
C ARG A 38 -3.36 12.67 -5.21
N SER A 39 -4.57 12.39 -4.75
CA SER A 39 -5.47 13.37 -4.16
C SER A 39 -5.57 13.11 -2.66
N GLY A 40 -5.39 14.15 -1.83
CA GLY A 40 -5.74 14.08 -0.40
C GLY A 40 -4.59 13.80 0.58
N LEU A 41 -3.38 14.30 0.34
CA LEU A 41 -2.42 14.44 1.44
C LEU A 41 -3.01 15.40 2.50
N PRO A 42 -2.79 15.16 3.80
CA PRO A 42 -3.17 16.09 4.86
C PRO A 42 -2.61 17.49 4.57
N ALA A 43 -3.26 18.56 5.04
CA ALA A 43 -2.81 19.95 4.79
C ALA A 43 -1.35 20.22 5.21
N THR A 44 -0.81 19.44 6.15
CA THR A 44 0.61 19.47 6.56
C THR A 44 1.57 18.86 5.55
N ALA A 45 1.05 18.16 4.54
CA ALA A 45 1.78 17.43 3.52
C ALA A 45 1.29 17.78 2.12
N THR A 46 0.61 18.93 1.94
CA THR A 46 0.33 19.48 0.62
C THR A 46 1.66 19.53 -0.11
N VAL A 47 1.83 18.67 -1.12
CA VAL A 47 3.00 18.71 -1.99
C VAL A 47 2.88 20.03 -2.74
N PRO A 48 3.76 21.01 -2.48
CA PRO A 48 3.72 22.22 -3.26
C PRO A 48 4.00 21.86 -4.72
N GLY A 49 3.37 22.57 -5.67
CA GLY A 49 3.41 22.23 -7.10
C GLY A 49 4.82 22.24 -7.71
N ASP A 50 5.81 22.71 -6.96
CA ASP A 50 7.23 22.84 -7.27
C ASP A 50 8.10 21.73 -6.66
N LEU A 51 7.54 20.75 -5.93
CA LEU A 51 8.33 19.63 -5.39
C LEU A 51 9.05 18.89 -6.52
N VAL A 52 10.38 18.99 -6.53
CA VAL A 52 11.24 18.22 -7.42
C VAL A 52 11.49 16.85 -6.80
N VAL A 53 11.09 15.79 -7.50
CA VAL A 53 11.44 14.43 -7.10
C VAL A 53 12.83 14.13 -7.62
N ASP A 54 13.77 13.96 -6.70
CA ASP A 54 15.10 13.43 -6.99
C ASP A 54 15.18 11.94 -6.57
N GLU A 55 16.35 11.34 -6.79
CA GLU A 55 16.58 9.93 -6.45
C GLU A 55 16.53 9.68 -4.94
N LYS A 56 16.98 10.64 -4.13
CA LYS A 56 16.97 10.55 -2.66
C LYS A 56 15.54 10.50 -2.13
N LEU A 57 14.67 11.38 -2.62
CA LEU A 57 13.25 11.40 -2.26
C LEU A 57 12.54 10.15 -2.75
N ARG A 58 12.80 9.73 -4.00
CA ARG A 58 12.27 8.47 -4.55
C ARG A 58 12.59 7.29 -3.62
N GLN A 59 13.87 7.14 -3.26
CA GLN A 59 14.31 6.05 -2.40
C GLN A 59 13.66 6.12 -1.02
N ALA A 60 13.55 7.31 -0.42
CA ALA A 60 12.89 7.47 0.87
C ALA A 60 11.40 7.06 0.85
N VAL A 61 10.67 7.39 -0.22
CA VAL A 61 9.27 6.95 -0.40
C VAL A 61 9.20 5.42 -0.58
N VAL A 62 10.11 4.84 -1.36
CA VAL A 62 10.22 3.40 -1.56
C VAL A 62 10.52 2.67 -0.25
N ASP A 63 11.41 3.20 0.58
CA ASP A 63 11.77 2.60 1.87
C ASP A 63 10.59 2.61 2.85
N VAL A 64 9.85 3.71 2.93
CA VAL A 64 8.59 3.75 3.70
C VAL A 64 7.63 2.68 3.19
N ARG A 65 7.43 2.57 1.88
CA ARG A 65 6.56 1.53 1.31
C ARG A 65 7.03 0.12 1.66
N ARG A 66 8.32 -0.17 1.57
CA ARG A 66 8.89 -1.49 1.90
C ARG A 66 8.65 -1.83 3.37
N ALA A 67 8.91 -0.89 4.27
CA ALA A 67 8.62 -1.03 5.69
C ALA A 67 7.13 -1.32 5.94
N VAL A 68 6.24 -0.52 5.34
CA VAL A 68 4.79 -0.70 5.48
C VAL A 68 4.33 -2.06 4.95
N ARG A 69 4.82 -2.51 3.78
CA ARG A 69 4.44 -3.82 3.23
C ARG A 69 4.89 -4.98 4.12
N ALA A 70 6.05 -4.88 4.76
CA ALA A 70 6.50 -5.85 5.76
C ALA A 70 5.61 -5.86 7.01
N LEU A 71 5.20 -4.70 7.51
CA LEU A 71 4.27 -4.62 8.64
C LEU A 71 2.86 -5.10 8.26
N PHE A 72 2.42 -4.86 7.02
CA PHE A 72 1.15 -5.38 6.50
C PHE A 72 1.18 -6.91 6.40
N ALA A 73 2.28 -7.50 5.94
CA ALA A 73 2.49 -8.94 5.99
C ALA A 73 2.39 -9.49 7.42
N ARG A 74 2.99 -8.81 8.40
CA ARG A 74 2.88 -9.18 9.83
C ARG A 74 1.45 -9.10 10.36
N VAL A 75 0.66 -8.13 9.90
CA VAL A 75 -0.75 -7.95 10.29
C VAL A 75 -1.65 -9.05 9.74
N VAL A 76 -1.44 -9.48 8.48
CA VAL A 76 -2.32 -10.49 7.86
C VAL A 76 -2.01 -11.92 8.29
N SER A 77 -0.85 -12.15 8.91
CA SER A 77 -0.49 -13.45 9.49
C SER A 77 -1.57 -13.96 10.47
N PRO A 78 -1.96 -15.26 10.42
CA PRO A 78 -1.30 -16.37 9.72
C PRO A 78 -1.70 -16.55 8.24
N ALA A 79 -2.56 -15.71 7.68
CA ALA A 79 -2.83 -15.77 6.25
C ALA A 79 -1.56 -15.38 5.46
N PRO A 80 -1.38 -15.90 4.22
CA PRO A 80 -0.20 -15.57 3.43
C PRO A 80 -0.11 -14.06 3.15
N PRO A 81 1.10 -13.49 3.09
CA PRO A 81 1.29 -12.11 2.64
C PRO A 81 0.95 -11.97 1.15
N SER A 82 1.02 -10.75 0.62
CA SER A 82 0.88 -10.56 -0.82
C SER A 82 1.94 -11.39 -1.57
N PRO A 83 1.58 -12.04 -2.70
CA PRO A 83 2.53 -12.82 -3.49
C PRO A 83 3.77 -12.03 -3.95
N ALA A 84 3.65 -10.71 -4.15
CA ALA A 84 4.80 -9.86 -4.51
C ALA A 84 5.85 -9.75 -3.39
N ASP A 85 5.47 -10.03 -2.15
CA ASP A 85 6.31 -9.81 -0.98
C ASP A 85 7.02 -11.07 -0.50
N ALA A 86 6.64 -12.26 -0.97
CA ALA A 86 7.04 -13.55 -0.39
C ALA A 86 8.56 -13.73 -0.18
N HIS A 87 9.39 -13.05 -0.97
CA HIS A 87 10.86 -13.11 -0.92
C HIS A 87 11.52 -11.72 -0.75
N ARG A 88 10.76 -10.69 -0.38
CA ARG A 88 11.22 -9.28 -0.39
C ARG A 88 10.98 -8.53 0.93
N LEU A 89 10.42 -9.20 1.93
CA LEU A 89 10.06 -8.57 3.20
C LEU A 89 11.29 -8.23 4.03
N LEU A 90 11.28 -7.02 4.56
CA LEU A 90 12.20 -6.63 5.62
C LEU A 90 11.86 -7.41 6.91
N PRO A 91 12.86 -7.73 7.75
CA PRO A 91 12.62 -8.14 9.12
C PRO A 91 11.71 -7.12 9.84
N VAL A 92 10.81 -7.60 10.70
CA VAL A 92 9.80 -6.75 11.36
C VAL A 92 10.45 -5.61 12.14
N GLU A 93 11.50 -5.89 12.90
CA GLU A 93 12.24 -4.87 13.67
C GLU A 93 12.87 -3.80 12.78
N GLU A 94 13.40 -4.19 11.62
CA GLU A 94 13.97 -3.26 10.65
C GLU A 94 12.87 -2.39 10.03
N ALA A 95 11.73 -2.99 9.68
CA ALA A 95 10.57 -2.26 9.17
C ALA A 95 10.04 -1.25 10.19
N LEU A 96 9.93 -1.62 11.48
CA LEU A 96 9.54 -0.72 12.56
C LEU A 96 10.52 0.45 12.68
N ARG A 97 11.83 0.16 12.72
CA ARG A 97 12.88 1.18 12.82
C ARG A 97 12.81 2.17 11.66
N LEU A 98 12.71 1.69 10.42
CA LEU A 98 12.64 2.54 9.23
C LEU A 98 11.38 3.40 9.22
N LEU A 99 10.23 2.83 9.55
CA LEU A 99 8.96 3.56 9.58
C LEU A 99 8.96 4.65 10.66
N ASN A 100 9.38 4.30 11.88
CA ASN A 100 9.45 5.25 12.99
C ASN A 100 10.46 6.35 12.73
N ALA A 101 11.64 6.01 12.19
CA ALA A 101 12.64 7.01 11.81
C ALA A 101 12.11 7.97 10.74
N ALA A 102 11.41 7.46 9.70
CA ALA A 102 10.81 8.30 8.68
C ALA A 102 9.73 9.24 9.25
N ALA A 103 8.87 8.75 10.14
CA ALA A 103 7.84 9.55 10.80
C ALA A 103 8.45 10.65 11.68
N ALA A 104 9.55 10.36 12.38
CA ALA A 104 10.23 11.28 13.28
C ALA A 104 11.01 12.41 12.58
N ARG A 105 11.22 12.33 11.25
CA ARG A 105 11.92 13.36 10.48
C ARG A 105 11.20 14.71 10.45
N GLU A 106 9.90 14.72 10.71
CA GLU A 106 9.10 15.94 10.79
C GLU A 106 8.47 16.05 12.19
N PRO A 107 9.16 16.68 13.14
CA PRO A 107 8.57 17.04 14.42
C PRO A 107 7.36 17.94 14.18
N VAL A 108 6.21 17.53 14.70
CA VAL A 108 4.99 18.34 14.62
C VAL A 108 4.43 18.66 16.00
N ALA A 109 3.87 19.85 16.11
CA ALA A 109 3.15 20.29 17.29
C ALA A 109 1.66 20.43 16.97
N PRO A 110 0.74 19.98 17.85
CA PRO A 110 -0.66 20.35 17.75
C PRO A 110 -0.81 21.88 17.80
N GLN A 111 -1.60 22.43 16.88
CA GLN A 111 -1.97 23.83 16.85
C GLN A 111 -3.49 23.97 16.72
N LEU A 112 -4.03 24.91 17.50
CA LEU A 112 -5.39 25.38 17.36
C LEU A 112 -5.42 26.53 16.36
N ARG A 113 -6.15 26.38 15.26
CA ARG A 113 -6.43 27.47 14.32
C ARG A 113 -7.86 27.93 14.52
N TRP A 114 -8.02 29.19 14.89
CA TRP A 114 -9.32 29.81 15.11
C TRP A 114 -9.49 30.98 14.12
N PRO A 115 -10.18 30.76 12.99
CA PRO A 115 -10.46 31.84 12.05
C PRO A 115 -11.45 32.85 12.65
N ALA A 116 -11.44 34.09 12.14
CA ALA A 116 -12.37 35.13 12.57
C ALA A 116 -13.84 34.74 12.30
N GLU A 117 -14.06 34.02 11.21
CA GLU A 117 -15.35 33.46 10.81
C GLU A 117 -15.24 31.92 10.82
N GLY A 118 -16.09 31.26 11.60
CA GLY A 118 -16.19 29.80 11.66
C GLY A 118 -15.61 29.14 12.91
N PRO A 119 -15.80 27.81 13.05
CA PRO A 119 -15.37 27.07 14.24
C PRO A 119 -13.84 26.88 14.29
N PRO A 120 -13.25 26.71 15.49
CA PRO A 120 -11.86 26.34 15.61
C PRO A 120 -11.58 24.97 14.99
N THR A 121 -10.38 24.84 14.42
CA THR A 121 -9.87 23.58 13.88
C THR A 121 -8.55 23.22 14.56
N ALA A 122 -8.41 21.96 14.95
CA ALA A 122 -7.13 21.41 15.36
C ALA A 122 -6.35 20.95 14.12
N GLY A 123 -5.05 21.21 14.10
CA GLY A 123 -4.16 20.69 13.07
C GLY A 123 -2.79 20.40 13.66
N LEU A 124 -1.99 19.66 12.90
CA LEU A 124 -0.56 19.56 13.18
C LEU A 124 0.14 20.72 12.47
N PHE A 125 1.13 21.29 13.11
CA PHE A 125 2.04 22.26 12.52
C PHE A 125 3.44 21.66 12.46
N SER A 126 4.12 21.89 11.35
CA SER A 126 5.50 21.50 11.14
C SER A 126 6.34 22.74 10.92
N ALA A 127 7.50 22.79 11.57
CA ALA A 127 8.54 23.77 11.31
C ALA A 127 9.55 23.29 10.25
N GLU A 128 9.34 22.12 9.65
CA GLU A 128 10.18 21.62 8.56
C GLU A 128 9.87 22.40 7.27
N ASP A 129 10.92 22.89 6.61
CA ASP A 129 10.81 23.66 5.38
C ASP A 129 10.95 22.77 4.14
N ASP A 130 11.65 21.63 4.24
CA ASP A 130 11.82 20.70 3.13
C ASP A 130 10.52 19.94 2.83
N PRO A 131 9.87 20.18 1.68
CA PRO A 131 8.61 19.52 1.32
C PRO A 131 8.77 18.01 1.09
N GLY A 132 9.95 17.55 0.66
CA GLY A 132 10.27 16.13 0.51
C GLY A 132 10.37 15.42 1.87
N VAL A 133 10.95 16.08 2.88
CA VAL A 133 10.98 15.56 4.26
C VAL A 133 9.56 15.44 4.81
N ARG A 134 8.75 16.51 4.69
CA ARG A 134 7.35 16.52 5.14
C ARG A 134 6.51 15.44 4.46
N LEU A 135 6.68 15.25 3.15
CA LEU A 135 6.00 14.20 2.41
C LEU A 135 6.31 12.81 2.97
N VAL A 136 7.60 12.47 3.12
CA VAL A 136 8.03 11.16 3.62
C VAL A 136 7.53 10.92 5.04
N ALA A 137 7.66 11.93 5.91
CA ALA A 137 7.18 11.82 7.29
C ALA A 137 5.65 11.72 7.37
N ALA A 138 4.91 12.43 6.54
CA ALA A 138 3.45 12.32 6.48
C ALA A 138 2.98 10.94 5.98
N LEU A 139 3.65 10.36 4.97
CA LEU A 139 3.40 8.99 4.54
C LEU A 139 3.64 7.98 5.67
N ALA A 140 4.73 8.15 6.40
CA ALA A 140 5.08 7.29 7.51
C ALA A 140 4.09 7.43 8.68
N ARG A 141 3.70 8.66 9.04
CA ARG A 141 2.69 8.92 10.08
C ARG A 141 1.31 8.37 9.73
N ASP A 142 0.84 8.53 8.49
CA ASP A 142 -0.44 7.92 8.07
C ASP A 142 -0.41 6.40 8.17
N ALA A 143 0.75 5.78 7.90
CA ALA A 143 0.93 4.35 8.07
C ALA A 143 0.94 3.93 9.55
N VAL A 144 1.61 4.70 10.42
CA VAL A 144 1.56 4.49 11.88
C VAL A 144 0.12 4.59 12.39
N ASP A 145 -0.62 5.63 11.99
CA ASP A 145 -2.04 5.80 12.36
C ASP A 145 -2.92 4.66 11.84
N PHE A 146 -2.66 4.17 10.62
CA PHE A 146 -3.40 3.04 10.07
C PHE A 146 -3.12 1.75 10.83
N LEU A 147 -1.84 1.47 11.13
CA LEU A 147 -1.40 0.27 11.83
C LEU A 147 -1.81 0.26 13.30
N SER A 148 -1.91 1.41 13.96
CA SER A 148 -2.42 1.51 15.33
C SER A 148 -3.95 1.58 15.39
N GLY A 149 -4.61 1.90 14.27
CA GLY A 149 -6.06 2.09 14.20
C GLY A 149 -6.90 0.82 13.91
N PRO A 150 -8.24 0.94 14.00
CA PRO A 150 -9.17 -0.18 13.84
C PRO A 150 -9.25 -0.72 12.39
N GLN A 151 -8.85 0.07 11.39
CA GLN A 151 -8.82 -0.40 9.99
C GLN A 151 -7.81 -1.54 9.79
N ARG A 152 -6.78 -1.64 10.63
CA ARG A 152 -5.81 -2.75 10.64
C ARG A 152 -6.50 -4.11 10.69
N GLU A 153 -7.55 -4.25 11.50
CA GLU A 153 -8.24 -5.54 11.70
C GLU A 153 -8.94 -6.06 10.44
N HIS A 154 -9.26 -5.14 9.53
CA HIS A 154 -9.91 -5.41 8.26
C HIS A 154 -8.91 -5.54 7.09
N LEU A 155 -7.62 -5.35 7.33
CA LEU A 155 -6.57 -5.48 6.31
C LEU A 155 -6.44 -6.93 5.83
N ARG A 156 -6.41 -7.14 4.52
CA ARG A 156 -6.21 -8.45 3.88
C ARG A 156 -5.28 -8.33 2.67
N ALA A 157 -4.58 -9.42 2.35
CA ALA A 157 -3.92 -9.58 1.05
C ALA A 157 -4.90 -10.20 0.04
N CYS A 158 -4.87 -9.74 -1.21
CA CYS A 158 -5.70 -10.30 -2.27
C CYS A 158 -4.95 -11.43 -2.98
N HIS A 159 -5.47 -12.66 -2.88
CA HIS A 159 -4.88 -13.86 -3.49
C HIS A 159 -5.54 -14.25 -4.82
N ALA A 160 -6.26 -13.33 -5.47
CA ALA A 160 -6.79 -13.61 -6.79
C ALA A 160 -5.64 -13.81 -7.78
N PRO A 161 -5.79 -14.69 -8.80
CA PRO A 161 -4.78 -14.84 -9.84
C PRO A 161 -4.36 -13.49 -10.40
N ARG A 162 -3.05 -13.28 -10.53
CA ARG A 162 -2.45 -12.03 -11.02
C ARG A 162 -2.84 -10.81 -10.17
N CYS A 163 -2.83 -10.94 -8.85
CA CYS A 163 -3.06 -9.84 -7.91
C CYS A 163 -2.04 -9.87 -6.78
N VAL A 164 -1.56 -8.68 -6.39
CA VAL A 164 -0.52 -8.51 -5.36
C VAL A 164 -0.85 -7.37 -4.39
N ARG A 165 -2.13 -6.97 -4.33
CA ARG A 165 -2.59 -5.83 -3.54
C ARG A 165 -2.99 -6.24 -2.13
N TYR A 166 -2.72 -5.35 -1.19
CA TYR A 166 -3.42 -5.29 0.08
C TYR A 166 -4.72 -4.48 -0.07
N PHE A 167 -5.73 -4.80 0.72
CA PHE A 167 -6.98 -4.06 0.77
C PHE A 167 -7.60 -4.11 2.16
N VAL A 168 -8.47 -3.14 2.45
CA VAL A 168 -9.29 -3.14 3.67
C VAL A 168 -10.66 -3.68 3.30
N LYS A 169 -11.13 -4.72 3.99
CA LYS A 169 -12.48 -5.24 3.81
C LYS A 169 -13.50 -4.15 4.15
N SER A 170 -14.45 -3.91 3.25
CA SER A 170 -15.61 -3.04 3.50
C SER A 170 -16.79 -3.80 4.11
N HIS A 171 -16.85 -5.12 3.93
CA HIS A 171 -17.86 -6.00 4.51
C HIS A 171 -17.32 -7.43 4.71
N GLY A 172 -17.93 -8.20 5.60
CA GLY A 172 -17.42 -9.52 6.04
C GLY A 172 -17.18 -10.52 4.90
N ARG A 173 -18.07 -10.53 3.90
CA ARG A 173 -18.01 -11.43 2.73
C ARG A 173 -16.98 -11.04 1.65
N GLN A 174 -16.27 -9.92 1.79
CA GLN A 174 -15.35 -9.45 0.74
C GLN A 174 -14.04 -10.24 0.71
N GLU A 175 -13.95 -11.27 -0.12
CA GLU A 175 -12.71 -12.06 -0.23
C GLU A 175 -11.63 -11.41 -1.12
N TRP A 176 -12.03 -10.49 -2.00
CA TRP A 176 -11.16 -9.94 -3.04
C TRP A 176 -11.12 -8.41 -3.00
N CYS A 177 -9.98 -7.82 -3.39
CA CYS A 177 -9.83 -6.37 -3.36
C CYS A 177 -10.80 -5.62 -4.31
N LYS A 178 -11.24 -6.27 -5.41
CA LYS A 178 -12.19 -5.72 -6.39
C LYS A 178 -13.02 -6.85 -7.03
N PRO A 179 -14.22 -6.57 -7.57
CA PRO A 179 -15.05 -7.59 -8.24
C PRO A 179 -14.34 -8.34 -9.38
N SER A 180 -13.52 -7.64 -10.17
CA SER A 180 -12.74 -8.26 -11.25
C SER A 180 -11.74 -9.31 -10.76
N CYS A 181 -11.24 -9.19 -9.53
CA CYS A 181 -10.37 -10.19 -8.90
C CYS A 181 -11.15 -11.47 -8.57
N GLY A 182 -12.39 -11.33 -8.08
CA GLY A 182 -13.29 -12.46 -7.87
C GLY A 182 -13.65 -13.20 -9.17
N ASN A 183 -13.87 -12.46 -10.26
CA ASN A 183 -14.09 -13.06 -11.58
C ASN A 183 -12.86 -13.87 -12.04
N ARG A 184 -11.65 -13.32 -11.91
CA ARG A 184 -10.41 -14.06 -12.25
C ARG A 184 -10.25 -15.32 -11.41
N ALA A 185 -10.53 -15.27 -10.12
CA ALA A 185 -10.47 -16.44 -9.25
C ALA A 185 -11.48 -17.52 -9.65
N ARG A 186 -12.71 -17.13 -10.02
CA ARG A 186 -13.74 -18.07 -10.51
C ARG A 186 -13.31 -18.74 -11.82
N VAL A 187 -12.80 -17.97 -12.76
CA VAL A 187 -12.33 -18.45 -14.07
C VAL A 187 -11.15 -19.42 -13.91
N ALA A 188 -10.16 -19.09 -13.08
CA ALA A 188 -9.01 -19.98 -12.83
C ALA A 188 -9.45 -21.33 -12.27
N ARG A 189 -10.34 -21.34 -11.26
CA ARG A 189 -10.90 -22.57 -10.68
C ARG A 189 -11.66 -23.42 -11.71
N HIS A 190 -12.33 -22.78 -12.68
CA HIS A 190 -12.99 -23.52 -13.77
C HIS A 190 -11.96 -24.21 -14.69
N TYR A 191 -10.92 -23.49 -15.10
CA TYR A 191 -9.85 -24.06 -15.93
C TYR A 191 -9.09 -25.20 -15.23
N GLU A 192 -8.80 -25.07 -13.93
CA GLU A 192 -8.19 -26.13 -13.13
C GLU A 192 -9.03 -27.40 -13.12
N ARG A 193 -10.35 -27.28 -12.92
CA ARG A 193 -11.28 -28.42 -12.97
C ARG A 193 -11.34 -29.06 -14.35
N VAL A 194 -11.43 -28.26 -15.42
CA VAL A 194 -11.47 -28.77 -16.80
C VAL A 194 -10.17 -29.50 -17.13
N ARG A 195 -9.01 -28.95 -16.75
CA ARG A 195 -7.70 -29.58 -16.92
C ARG A 195 -7.58 -30.89 -16.15
N ALA A 196 -8.04 -30.94 -14.90
CA ALA A 196 -8.03 -32.17 -14.10
C ALA A 196 -8.93 -33.26 -14.73
N ALA A 197 -10.09 -32.89 -15.27
CA ALA A 197 -11.00 -33.82 -15.95
C ALA A 197 -10.43 -34.36 -17.27
N THR A 198 -9.64 -33.56 -18.00
CA THR A 198 -8.99 -34.00 -19.26
C THR A 198 -7.72 -34.81 -19.02
N SER A 199 -7.00 -34.58 -17.92
CA SER A 199 -5.80 -35.35 -17.56
C SER A 199 -6.09 -36.66 -16.82
N GLY A 200 -7.29 -36.83 -16.24
CA GLY A 200 -7.77 -38.08 -15.65
C GLY A 200 -8.45 -39.05 -16.64
N GLY A 201 -8.48 -38.73 -17.94
CA GLY A 201 -9.17 -39.49 -18.99
C GLY A 201 -8.25 -40.02 -20.10
N GLY A 202 -7.01 -40.40 -19.79
CA GLY A 202 -6.13 -41.14 -20.72
C GLY A 202 -6.51 -42.64 -20.72
N PRO A 203 -6.50 -43.32 -21.89
CA PRO A 203 -7.14 -44.61 -22.09
C PRO A 203 -6.41 -45.71 -21.29
N GLY A 204 -7.19 -46.54 -20.58
CA GLY A 204 -6.70 -47.82 -20.11
C GLY A 204 -6.38 -48.68 -21.33
N ASP A 205 -5.10 -48.93 -21.56
CA ASP A 205 -4.64 -50.05 -22.36
C ASP A 205 -5.27 -51.33 -21.77
N SER A 206 -6.01 -52.06 -22.59
CA SER A 206 -6.42 -53.42 -22.30
C SER A 206 -6.42 -54.21 -23.60
N VAL A 207 -5.51 -55.19 -23.59
CA VAL A 207 -5.36 -56.38 -24.45
C VAL A 207 -4.51 -56.20 -25.71
#